data_AF-A0A8H5A3N3-F1
#
_entry.id   AF-A0A8H5A3N3-F1
#
_cell.length_a   1.000
_cell.length_b   1.000
_cell.length_c   1.000
_cell.angle_alpha   90.00
_cell.angle_beta   90.00
_cell.angle_gamma   90.00
#
_symmetry.space_group_name_H-M   'P 1'
#
loop_
_entity.id
_entity.type
_entity.pdbx_description
1 polymer ?
#
loop_
_entity_poly.entity_id
_entity_poly.type
_entity_poly.pdbx_seq_one_letter_code
_entity_poly.pdbx_strand_id
1 'polypeptide(L)'
;MSAHDSSLRATNSPTLASYVSTHNDTYPFINPSKADLTGKSVFISGASKEIWKATTIRFATAEESVKAAAETAKEILDGSLDILINNAGCLEEWKPVTESDPSEWWTWEVTMEGTYLSARYFIALLLKSSAKTIINISSVGAQIIVPGASAYQTSKFALCRFTEFIDKKYYEQGLVAISIHPGGIKTELALNIPRAMHSHLNDRLELAANTMVWLSRERRDWLSGRFITVNWDMEELENMKKEILQRNLLKFRMTI
;
A
#
# COMPACT_ATOMS: atom_id res chain seq x y z
N MET A 1 14.80 32.31 11.71
CA MET A 1 14.92 30.87 12.02
C MET A 1 16.39 30.50 11.92
N SER A 2 16.92 29.75 12.88
CA SER A 2 18.32 29.29 12.82
C SER A 2 18.40 28.05 11.90
N ALA A 3 19.57 27.79 11.30
CA ALA A 3 19.81 26.60 10.47
C ALA A 3 19.66 25.26 11.24
N HIS A 4 19.54 25.31 12.57
CA HIS A 4 19.33 24.17 13.46
C HIS A 4 17.93 24.13 14.08
N ASP A 5 16.99 24.94 13.60
CA ASP A 5 15.60 24.90 14.04
C ASP A 5 15.00 23.52 13.71
N SER A 6 14.67 22.73 14.74
CA SER A 6 14.13 21.38 14.58
C SER A 6 12.76 21.37 13.90
N SER A 7 12.02 22.49 13.92
CA SER A 7 10.75 22.62 13.20
C SER A 7 10.93 22.52 11.68
N LEU A 8 12.10 22.92 11.15
CA LEU A 8 12.43 22.77 9.73
C LEU A 8 12.64 21.31 9.30
N ARG A 9 12.76 20.39 10.28
CA ARG A 9 12.89 18.94 10.06
C ARG A 9 11.61 18.17 10.41
N ALA A 10 10.54 18.88 10.77
CA ALA A 10 9.26 18.26 11.07
C ALA A 10 8.71 17.55 9.82
N THR A 11 8.14 16.37 10.04
CA THR A 11 7.46 15.60 9.00
C THR A 11 5.96 15.84 9.07
N ASN A 12 5.21 15.31 8.10
CA ASN A 12 3.76 15.45 8.06
C ASN A 12 2.99 14.56 9.06
N SER A 13 3.70 13.89 9.98
CA SER A 13 3.10 12.99 10.98
C SER A 13 1.93 13.60 11.75
N PRO A 14 2.01 14.85 12.28
CA PRO A 14 0.88 15.44 13.00
C PRO A 14 -0.36 15.63 12.11
N THR A 15 -0.16 16.10 10.87
CA THR A 15 -1.24 16.32 9.90
C THR A 15 -1.94 15.01 9.54
N LEU A 16 -1.20 13.91 9.43
CA LEU A 16 -1.78 12.58 9.19
C LEU A 16 -2.62 12.10 10.37
N ALA A 17 -2.12 12.29 11.60
CA ALA A 17 -2.78 11.86 12.82
C ALA A 17 -4.05 12.67 13.12
N SER A 18 -4.13 13.92 12.65
CA SER A 18 -5.27 14.80 12.88
C SER A 18 -6.21 14.93 11.67
N TYR A 19 -6.01 14.15 10.60
CA TYR A 19 -6.79 14.29 9.37
C TYR A 19 -8.27 13.91 9.58
N VAL A 20 -8.48 12.75 10.20
CA VAL A 20 -9.75 12.24 10.74
C VAL A 20 -9.43 11.50 12.04
N SER A 21 -10.45 11.10 12.78
CA SER A 21 -10.25 10.22 13.94
C SER A 21 -9.62 8.88 13.52
N THR A 22 -8.99 8.19 14.48
CA THR A 22 -8.24 6.97 14.20
C THR A 22 -8.65 5.79 15.07
N HIS A 23 -8.57 4.59 14.51
CA HIS A 23 -8.76 3.30 15.17
C HIS A 23 -7.49 2.45 15.12
N ASN A 24 -7.30 1.61 16.14
CA ASN A 24 -6.27 0.56 16.18
C ASN A 24 -6.88 -0.86 16.24
N ASP A 25 -8.22 -0.94 16.25
CA ASP A 25 -9.01 -2.17 16.21
C ASP A 25 -10.17 -2.02 15.22
N THR A 26 -10.80 -3.13 14.87
CA THR A 26 -12.00 -3.20 14.04
C THR A 26 -13.16 -2.44 14.67
N TYR A 27 -14.04 -1.89 13.82
CA TYR A 27 -15.22 -1.12 14.25
C TYR A 27 -16.38 -1.35 13.28
N PRO A 28 -17.64 -1.04 13.66
CA PRO A 28 -18.82 -1.47 12.92
C PRO A 28 -18.87 -1.03 11.45
N PHE A 29 -18.33 0.13 11.09
CA PHE A 29 -18.43 0.66 9.72
C PHE A 29 -17.71 -0.20 8.68
N ILE A 30 -16.56 -0.77 9.06
CA ILE A 30 -15.72 -1.64 8.21
C ILE A 30 -16.01 -3.14 8.40
N ASN A 31 -17.07 -3.52 9.11
CA ASN A 31 -17.37 -4.93 9.36
C ASN A 31 -17.53 -5.72 8.05
N PRO A 32 -16.78 -6.82 7.84
CA PRO A 32 -16.79 -7.58 6.60
C PRO A 32 -18.15 -8.23 6.30
N SER A 33 -19.02 -8.46 7.29
CA SER A 33 -20.37 -8.97 7.07
C SER A 33 -21.28 -8.03 6.25
N LYS A 34 -20.87 -6.76 6.10
CA LYS A 34 -21.54 -5.76 5.27
C LYS A 34 -21.14 -5.86 3.78
N ALA A 35 -20.22 -6.75 3.42
CA ALA A 35 -19.74 -6.91 2.05
C ALA A 35 -20.30 -8.20 1.43
N ASP A 36 -20.92 -8.08 0.26
CA ASP A 36 -21.17 -9.23 -0.62
C ASP A 36 -20.02 -9.33 -1.62
N LEU A 37 -19.16 -10.35 -1.43
CA LEU A 37 -18.03 -10.64 -2.29
C LEU A 37 -18.27 -11.89 -3.16
N THR A 38 -19.51 -12.38 -3.23
CA THR A 38 -19.86 -13.57 -4.01
C THR A 38 -19.47 -13.37 -5.47
N GLY A 39 -18.72 -14.32 -6.02
CA GLY A 39 -18.26 -14.28 -7.41
C GLY A 39 -17.14 -13.27 -7.71
N LYS A 40 -16.59 -12.56 -6.71
CA LYS A 40 -15.40 -11.72 -6.90
C LYS A 40 -14.12 -12.54 -6.77
N SER A 41 -13.21 -12.32 -7.70
CA SER A 41 -11.88 -12.90 -7.73
C SER A 41 -10.83 -11.93 -7.19
N VAL A 42 -10.01 -12.39 -6.24
CA VAL A 42 -8.97 -11.57 -5.60
C VAL A 42 -7.63 -12.28 -5.70
N PHE A 43 -6.62 -11.58 -6.21
CA PHE A 43 -5.24 -12.04 -6.21
C PHE A 43 -4.42 -11.19 -5.24
N ILE A 44 -3.66 -11.84 -4.36
CA ILE A 44 -2.82 -11.18 -3.34
C ILE A 44 -1.39 -11.68 -3.50
N SER A 45 -0.45 -10.80 -3.86
CA SER A 45 0.97 -11.15 -3.89
C SER A 45 1.56 -11.16 -2.47
N GLY A 46 2.50 -12.07 -2.20
CA GLY A 46 3.15 -12.16 -0.88
C GLY A 46 2.21 -12.58 0.25
N ALA A 47 1.20 -13.41 -0.04
CA ALA A 47 0.22 -13.90 0.94
C ALA A 47 0.73 -15.07 1.80
N SER A 48 1.87 -15.68 1.45
CA SER A 48 2.52 -16.72 2.26
C SER A 48 3.15 -16.09 3.50
N LYS A 49 2.88 -16.66 4.68
CA LYS A 49 3.70 -16.40 5.87
C LYS A 49 5.14 -16.85 5.61
N GLU A 50 6.11 -16.03 6.02
CA GLU A 50 7.48 -16.48 6.26
C GLU A 50 8.19 -17.16 5.08
N ILE A 51 8.33 -16.47 3.95
CA ILE A 51 9.35 -16.85 2.97
C ILE A 51 10.51 -15.86 3.07
N TRP A 52 11.67 -16.39 3.49
CA TRP A 52 12.95 -15.70 3.65
C TRP A 52 13.12 -14.55 2.68
N LYS A 53 13.59 -13.40 3.16
CA LYS A 53 13.85 -12.18 2.36
C LYS A 53 14.40 -12.50 0.97
N ALA A 54 15.43 -13.34 0.88
CA ALA A 54 16.02 -13.79 -0.38
C ALA A 54 15.03 -14.52 -1.31
N THR A 55 14.21 -15.42 -0.79
CA THR A 55 13.22 -16.15 -1.57
C THR A 55 12.06 -15.25 -1.99
N THR A 56 11.59 -14.34 -1.11
CA THR A 56 10.57 -13.34 -1.47
C THR A 56 11.07 -12.42 -2.58
N ILE A 57 12.33 -11.97 -2.51
CA ILE A 57 12.99 -11.23 -3.60
C ILE A 57 12.93 -12.05 -4.88
N ARG A 58 13.45 -13.28 -4.87
CA ARG A 58 13.52 -14.11 -6.09
C ARG A 58 12.16 -14.38 -6.72
N PHE A 59 11.12 -14.66 -5.96
CA PHE A 59 9.78 -14.90 -6.53
C PHE A 59 9.09 -13.60 -6.98
N ALA A 60 9.29 -12.49 -6.27
CA ALA A 60 8.68 -11.21 -6.63
C ALA A 60 9.35 -10.57 -7.86
N THR A 61 10.65 -10.78 -8.06
CA THR A 61 11.42 -10.17 -9.17
C THR A 61 11.72 -11.14 -10.32
N ALA A 62 11.42 -12.44 -10.19
CA ALA A 62 11.46 -13.35 -11.32
C ALA A 62 10.28 -13.11 -12.26
N GLU A 63 10.51 -12.35 -13.33
CA GLU A 63 9.51 -12.03 -14.37
C GLU A 63 8.73 -13.26 -14.83
N GLU A 64 9.40 -14.38 -15.11
CA GLU A 64 8.73 -15.61 -15.55
C GLU A 64 7.83 -16.25 -14.48
N SER A 65 8.18 -16.12 -13.20
CA SER A 65 7.31 -16.59 -12.11
C SER A 65 6.05 -15.75 -11.97
N VAL A 66 6.18 -14.42 -12.05
CA VAL A 66 5.02 -13.50 -11.99
C VAL A 66 4.13 -13.67 -13.21
N LYS A 67 4.73 -13.82 -14.39
CA LYS A 67 4.02 -14.10 -15.64
C LYS A 67 3.27 -15.44 -15.58
N ALA A 68 3.93 -16.51 -15.14
CA ALA A 68 3.30 -17.82 -14.98
C ALA A 68 2.12 -17.73 -13.99
N ALA A 69 2.28 -17.02 -12.87
CA ALA A 69 1.18 -16.80 -11.93
C ALA A 69 -0.01 -16.05 -12.57
N ALA A 70 0.25 -15.06 -13.43
CA ALA A 70 -0.80 -14.35 -14.17
C ALA A 70 -1.47 -15.24 -15.22
N GLU A 71 -0.71 -16.09 -15.91
CA GLU A 71 -1.25 -17.08 -16.86
C GLU A 71 -2.14 -18.11 -16.16
N THR A 72 -1.69 -18.66 -15.03
CA THR A 72 -2.50 -19.56 -14.19
C THR A 72 -3.75 -18.86 -13.64
N ALA A 73 -3.64 -17.62 -13.16
CA ALA A 73 -4.81 -16.85 -12.71
C ALA A 73 -5.80 -16.59 -13.86
N LYS A 74 -5.30 -16.29 -15.05
CA LYS A 74 -6.13 -16.13 -16.26
C LYS A 74 -6.88 -17.42 -16.58
N GLU A 75 -6.24 -18.58 -16.46
CA GLU A 75 -6.90 -19.87 -16.72
C GLU A 75 -7.97 -20.20 -15.67
N ILE A 76 -7.66 -20.02 -14.38
CA ILE A 76 -8.57 -20.37 -13.28
C ILE A 76 -9.77 -19.41 -13.17
N LEU A 77 -9.59 -18.15 -13.58
CA LEU A 77 -10.58 -17.09 -13.43
C LEU A 77 -11.28 -16.72 -14.75
N ASP A 78 -11.22 -17.60 -15.76
CA ASP A 78 -11.81 -17.37 -17.10
C ASP A 78 -11.39 -16.03 -17.72
N GLY A 79 -10.14 -15.63 -17.43
CA GLY A 79 -9.48 -14.47 -17.98
C GLY A 79 -9.91 -13.12 -17.40
N SER A 80 -10.60 -13.09 -16.26
CA SER A 80 -11.01 -11.86 -15.57
C SER A 80 -10.58 -11.88 -14.11
N LEU A 81 -9.99 -10.78 -13.62
CA LEU A 81 -9.66 -10.60 -12.21
C LEU A 81 -10.37 -9.37 -11.66
N ASP A 82 -10.99 -9.44 -10.48
CA ASP A 82 -11.69 -8.28 -9.90
C ASP A 82 -10.75 -7.35 -9.15
N ILE A 83 -9.88 -7.92 -8.33
CA ILE A 83 -9.06 -7.18 -7.39
C ILE A 83 -7.64 -7.74 -7.36
N LEU A 84 -6.66 -6.87 -7.53
CA LEU A 84 -5.24 -7.17 -7.32
C LEU A 84 -4.73 -6.43 -6.08
N ILE A 85 -4.17 -7.16 -5.12
CA ILE A 85 -3.52 -6.59 -3.95
C ILE A 85 -2.02 -6.87 -4.02
N ASN A 86 -1.23 -5.83 -4.27
CA ASN A 86 0.23 -5.91 -4.21
C ASN A 86 0.69 -5.71 -2.77
N ASN A 87 0.81 -6.82 -2.03
CA ASN A 87 1.20 -6.83 -0.62
C ASN A 87 2.68 -7.20 -0.41
N ALA A 88 3.31 -7.93 -1.35
CA ALA A 88 4.70 -8.31 -1.24
C ALA A 88 5.61 -7.10 -0.93
N GLY A 89 6.49 -7.26 0.06
CA GLY A 89 7.37 -6.20 0.50
C GLY A 89 8.51 -6.74 1.36
N CYS A 90 9.55 -5.92 1.49
CA CYS A 90 10.67 -6.18 2.37
C CYS A 90 10.92 -4.96 3.28
N LEU A 91 11.52 -5.20 4.44
CA LEU A 91 11.93 -4.18 5.40
C LEU A 91 13.34 -4.53 5.84
N GLU A 92 14.30 -3.73 5.41
CA GLU A 92 15.69 -3.79 5.83
C GLU A 92 15.88 -3.27 7.26
N GLU A 93 17.01 -3.63 7.87
CA GLU A 93 17.45 -3.04 9.11
C GLU A 93 17.73 -1.54 8.89
N TRP A 94 17.20 -0.69 9.76
CA TRP A 94 17.36 0.76 9.62
C TRP A 94 18.76 1.21 10.04
N LYS A 95 19.53 1.72 9.08
CA LYS A 95 20.91 2.21 9.27
C LYS A 95 21.13 3.52 8.53
N PRO A 96 22.02 4.40 9.04
CA PRO A 96 22.50 5.55 8.28
C PRO A 96 22.94 5.11 6.86
N VAL A 97 22.74 5.97 5.86
CA VAL A 97 23.04 5.63 4.45
C VAL A 97 24.49 5.17 4.25
N THR A 98 25.43 5.72 5.03
CA THR A 98 26.85 5.35 4.98
C THR A 98 27.17 4.01 5.66
N GLU A 99 26.22 3.46 6.41
CA GLU A 99 26.35 2.22 7.20
C GLU A 99 25.44 1.10 6.69
N SER A 100 24.51 1.42 5.78
CA SER A 100 23.64 0.42 5.16
C SER A 100 24.42 -0.45 4.17
N ASP A 101 24.07 -1.74 4.11
CA ASP A 101 24.59 -2.65 3.08
C ASP A 101 23.91 -2.33 1.73
N PRO A 102 24.67 -2.02 0.66
CA PRO A 102 24.10 -1.72 -0.65
C PRO A 102 23.19 -2.83 -1.20
N SER A 103 23.52 -4.10 -0.96
CA SER A 103 22.70 -5.23 -1.43
C SER A 103 21.35 -5.31 -0.70
N GLU A 104 21.34 -4.94 0.58
CA GLU A 104 20.12 -4.86 1.39
C GLU A 104 19.31 -3.60 1.10
N TRP A 105 19.99 -2.50 0.76
CA TRP A 105 19.35 -1.23 0.39
C TRP A 105 18.53 -1.38 -0.89
N TRP A 106 19.05 -2.12 -1.88
CA TRP A 106 18.33 -2.41 -3.13
C TRP A 106 17.20 -3.42 -3.00
N THR A 107 16.89 -3.92 -1.81
CA THR A 107 15.66 -4.72 -1.58
C THR A 107 14.38 -3.93 -1.87
N TRP A 108 14.53 -2.65 -2.22
CA TRP A 108 13.65 -1.87 -3.07
C TRP A 108 12.99 -2.65 -4.21
N GLU A 109 13.73 -3.54 -4.89
CA GLU A 109 13.26 -4.36 -6.01
C GLU A 109 11.97 -5.12 -5.66
N VAL A 110 11.85 -5.69 -4.45
CA VAL A 110 10.61 -6.38 -4.02
C VAL A 110 9.40 -5.46 -4.09
N THR A 111 9.55 -4.23 -3.59
CA THR A 111 8.46 -3.27 -3.55
C THR A 111 8.17 -2.73 -4.95
N MET A 112 9.20 -2.29 -5.69
CA MET A 112 8.99 -1.60 -6.97
C MET A 112 8.96 -2.54 -8.16
N GLU A 113 9.98 -3.35 -8.38
CA GLU A 113 10.03 -4.29 -9.50
C GLU A 113 8.89 -5.32 -9.37
N GLY A 114 8.70 -5.91 -8.19
CA GLY A 114 7.61 -6.86 -7.96
C GLY A 114 6.21 -6.30 -8.20
N THR A 115 5.95 -5.06 -7.74
CA THR A 115 4.67 -4.38 -8.02
C THR A 115 4.54 -4.00 -9.50
N TYR A 116 5.62 -3.55 -10.14
CA TYR A 116 5.62 -3.26 -11.57
C TYR A 116 5.31 -4.50 -12.41
N LEU A 117 5.97 -5.62 -12.15
CA LEU A 117 5.73 -6.89 -12.84
C LEU A 117 4.28 -7.37 -12.61
N SER A 118 3.80 -7.27 -11.37
CA SER A 118 2.40 -7.60 -11.05
C SER A 118 1.43 -6.72 -11.85
N ALA A 119 1.63 -5.39 -11.88
CA ALA A 119 0.81 -4.49 -12.70
C ALA A 119 0.90 -4.81 -14.20
N ARG A 120 2.10 -5.08 -14.71
CA ARG A 120 2.38 -5.41 -16.13
C ARG A 120 1.56 -6.62 -16.60
N TYR A 121 1.47 -7.66 -15.78
CA TYR A 121 0.81 -8.91 -16.20
C TYR A 121 -0.66 -9.01 -15.81
N PHE A 122 -1.10 -8.38 -14.72
CA PHE A 122 -2.47 -8.53 -14.22
C PHE A 122 -3.43 -7.42 -14.65
N ILE A 123 -2.96 -6.21 -15.04
CA ILE A 123 -3.88 -5.11 -15.42
C ILE A 123 -4.82 -5.52 -16.57
N ALA A 124 -4.34 -6.29 -17.55
CA ALA A 124 -5.18 -6.74 -18.66
C ALA A 124 -6.34 -7.64 -18.20
N LEU A 125 -6.17 -8.39 -17.10
CA LEU A 125 -7.24 -9.19 -16.48
C LEU A 125 -8.19 -8.29 -15.69
N LEU A 126 -7.65 -7.31 -14.94
CA LEU A 126 -8.45 -6.34 -14.20
C LEU A 126 -9.40 -5.57 -15.11
N LEU A 127 -8.93 -5.13 -16.28
CA LEU A 127 -9.72 -4.34 -17.22
C LEU A 127 -10.94 -5.08 -17.80
N LYS A 128 -11.01 -6.41 -17.65
CA LYS A 128 -12.17 -7.23 -18.08
C LYS A 128 -13.24 -7.39 -17.00
N SER A 129 -12.89 -7.20 -15.74
CA SER A 129 -13.82 -7.27 -14.60
C SER A 129 -14.71 -6.01 -14.50
N SER A 130 -15.81 -6.06 -13.75
CA SER A 130 -16.58 -4.88 -13.34
C SER A 130 -15.92 -4.09 -12.20
N ALA A 131 -15.21 -4.76 -11.28
CA ALA A 131 -14.58 -4.15 -10.11
C ALA A 131 -13.30 -3.38 -10.44
N LYS A 132 -12.44 -3.93 -11.32
CA LYS A 132 -11.24 -3.27 -11.87
C LYS A 132 -10.38 -2.55 -10.80
N THR A 133 -10.05 -3.20 -9.70
CA THR A 133 -9.39 -2.54 -8.56
C THR A 133 -7.97 -3.07 -8.34
N ILE A 134 -7.02 -2.15 -8.13
CA ILE A 134 -5.66 -2.47 -7.69
C ILE A 134 -5.34 -1.71 -6.39
N ILE A 135 -4.86 -2.46 -5.41
CA ILE A 135 -4.46 -1.94 -4.10
C ILE A 135 -2.98 -2.21 -3.91
N ASN A 136 -2.20 -1.15 -3.74
CA ASN A 136 -0.76 -1.21 -3.51
C ASN A 136 -0.47 -0.96 -2.03
N ILE A 137 0.08 -1.95 -1.32
CA ILE A 137 0.44 -1.82 0.09
C ILE A 137 1.73 -1.00 0.22
N SER A 138 1.54 0.30 0.45
CA SER A 138 2.60 1.24 0.79
C SER A 138 2.84 1.24 2.30
N SER A 139 3.11 2.41 2.90
CA SER A 139 3.41 2.58 4.32
C SER A 139 3.28 4.04 4.74
N VAL A 140 3.11 4.30 6.03
CA VAL A 140 3.31 5.64 6.62
C VAL A 140 4.72 6.16 6.32
N GLY A 141 5.69 5.26 6.09
CA GLY A 141 7.02 5.60 5.62
C GLY A 141 7.07 6.34 4.27
N ALA A 142 5.99 6.34 3.47
CA ALA A 142 5.90 7.19 2.28
C ALA A 142 5.66 8.67 2.63
N GLN A 143 5.17 8.95 3.84
CA GLN A 143 4.73 10.27 4.27
C GLN A 143 5.74 10.92 5.22
N ILE A 144 6.30 10.14 6.14
CA ILE A 144 7.25 10.61 7.14
C ILE A 144 8.68 10.23 6.78
N ILE A 145 9.63 10.97 7.32
CA ILE A 145 11.07 10.69 7.22
C ILE A 145 11.57 10.26 8.59
N VAL A 146 12.19 9.08 8.67
CA VAL A 146 12.78 8.55 9.91
C VAL A 146 14.25 8.21 9.67
N PRO A 147 15.18 8.60 10.56
CA PRO A 147 16.59 8.24 10.42
C PRO A 147 16.78 6.73 10.24
N GLY A 148 17.58 6.39 9.24
CA GLY A 148 17.95 5.00 8.94
C GLY A 148 17.00 4.24 8.02
N ALA A 149 15.79 4.74 7.76
CA ALA A 149 14.76 4.04 6.98
C ALA A 149 14.80 4.37 5.47
N SER A 150 15.96 4.76 4.93
CA SER A 150 16.03 5.43 3.62
C SER A 150 15.58 4.55 2.45
N ALA A 151 15.96 3.26 2.41
CA ALA A 151 15.58 2.35 1.34
C ALA A 151 14.08 2.05 1.38
N TYR A 152 13.57 1.65 2.54
CA TYR A 152 12.15 1.37 2.74
C TYR A 152 11.26 2.60 2.47
N GLN A 153 11.57 3.76 3.06
CA GLN A 153 10.71 4.94 2.93
C GLN A 153 10.68 5.48 1.50
N THR A 154 11.85 5.55 0.83
CA THR A 154 11.89 5.96 -0.58
C THR A 154 11.17 4.95 -1.46
N SER A 155 11.26 3.65 -1.17
CA SER A 155 10.51 2.62 -1.92
C SER A 155 9.00 2.78 -1.84
N LYS A 156 8.49 3.02 -0.64
CA LYS A 156 7.06 3.17 -0.39
C LYS A 156 6.53 4.49 -0.95
N PHE A 157 7.34 5.55 -0.94
CA PHE A 157 7.02 6.79 -1.66
C PHE A 157 6.98 6.60 -3.19
N ALA A 158 7.97 5.91 -3.75
CA ALA A 158 8.00 5.60 -5.18
C ALA A 158 6.76 4.78 -5.61
N LEU A 159 6.32 3.83 -4.78
CA LEU A 159 5.11 3.05 -5.01
C LEU A 159 3.84 3.92 -5.04
N CYS A 160 3.75 4.96 -4.20
CA CYS A 160 2.64 5.91 -4.27
C CYS A 160 2.63 6.69 -5.59
N ARG A 161 3.81 7.15 -6.05
CA ARG A 161 3.92 7.81 -7.36
C ARG A 161 3.60 6.84 -8.50
N PHE A 162 4.01 5.58 -8.42
CA PHE A 162 3.67 4.55 -9.40
C PHE A 162 2.15 4.30 -9.45
N THR A 163 1.48 4.31 -8.30
CA THR A 163 0.02 4.24 -8.21
C THR A 163 -0.65 5.40 -8.95
N GLU A 164 -0.13 6.63 -8.82
CA GLU A 164 -0.60 7.78 -9.61
C GLU A 164 -0.39 7.62 -11.12
N PHE A 165 0.68 6.95 -11.57
CA PHE A 165 0.88 6.64 -12.99
C PHE A 165 -0.12 5.61 -13.52
N ILE A 166 -0.41 4.57 -12.75
CA ILE A 166 -1.45 3.58 -13.08
C ILE A 166 -2.81 4.29 -13.21
N ASP A 167 -3.18 5.09 -12.21
CA ASP A 167 -4.39 5.93 -12.23
C ASP A 167 -4.43 6.79 -13.50
N LYS A 168 -3.39 7.59 -13.75
CA LYS A 168 -3.33 8.49 -14.90
C LYS A 168 -3.51 7.79 -16.25
N LYS A 169 -3.07 6.53 -16.38
CA LYS A 169 -3.17 5.76 -17.62
C LYS A 169 -4.49 5.00 -17.77
N TYR A 170 -5.01 4.42 -16.70
CA TYR A 170 -6.09 3.43 -16.77
C TYR A 170 -7.41 3.90 -16.14
N TYR A 171 -7.44 5.08 -15.50
CA TYR A 171 -8.66 5.63 -14.90
C TYR A 171 -9.83 5.75 -15.89
N GLU A 172 -9.57 6.26 -17.10
CA GLU A 172 -10.59 6.36 -18.17
C GLU A 172 -11.11 4.99 -18.66
N GLN A 173 -10.36 3.91 -18.40
CA GLN A 173 -10.79 2.53 -18.66
C GLN A 173 -11.49 1.92 -17.44
N GLY A 174 -11.75 2.73 -16.41
CA GLY A 174 -12.42 2.34 -15.18
C GLY A 174 -11.54 1.58 -14.19
N LEU A 175 -10.21 1.60 -14.30
CA LEU A 175 -9.34 1.02 -13.26
C LEU A 175 -9.23 1.96 -12.05
N VAL A 176 -9.41 1.43 -10.84
CA VAL A 176 -9.23 2.15 -9.58
C VAL A 176 -7.92 1.71 -8.93
N ALA A 177 -6.97 2.63 -8.78
CA ALA A 177 -5.67 2.34 -8.18
C ALA A 177 -5.48 3.08 -6.86
N ILE A 178 -5.28 2.37 -5.76
CA ILE A 178 -5.19 2.95 -4.41
C ILE A 178 -3.88 2.53 -3.75
N SER A 179 -3.21 3.47 -3.07
CA SER A 179 -2.03 3.18 -2.26
C SER A 179 -2.39 3.23 -0.78
N ILE A 180 -1.94 2.28 0.03
CA ILE A 180 -2.42 2.13 1.41
C ILE A 180 -1.29 1.93 2.40
N HIS A 181 -1.32 2.65 3.52
CA HIS A 181 -0.60 2.23 4.73
C HIS A 181 -1.46 1.24 5.54
N PRO A 182 -0.97 0.00 5.77
CA PRO A 182 -1.75 -1.05 6.41
C PRO A 182 -1.78 -0.97 7.95
N GLY A 183 -1.27 0.10 8.55
CA GLY A 183 -1.15 0.23 10.01
C GLY A 183 0.17 -0.31 10.57
N GLY A 184 0.39 -0.06 11.85
CA GLY A 184 1.46 -0.61 12.67
C GLY A 184 1.06 -1.97 13.24
N ILE A 185 1.09 -3.01 12.42
CA ILE A 185 0.77 -4.38 12.86
C ILE A 185 2.07 -5.08 13.25
N LYS A 186 2.05 -5.75 14.41
CA LYS A 186 3.20 -6.55 14.89
C LYS A 186 3.36 -7.82 14.07
N THR A 187 4.21 -7.77 13.05
CA THR A 187 4.63 -8.90 12.20
C THR A 187 6.14 -9.12 12.33
N GLU A 188 6.65 -10.28 11.92
CA GLU A 188 8.10 -10.52 11.89
C GLU A 188 8.83 -9.45 11.05
N LEU A 189 8.29 -9.13 9.86
CA LEU A 189 8.79 -8.04 9.02
C LEU A 189 8.88 -6.72 9.79
N ALA A 190 7.83 -6.34 10.52
CA ALA A 190 7.79 -5.07 11.25
C ALA A 190 8.76 -5.02 12.44
N LEU A 191 9.20 -6.16 12.98
CA LEU A 191 10.14 -6.21 14.08
C LEU A 191 11.58 -5.81 13.69
N ASN A 192 11.88 -5.71 12.38
CA ASN A 192 13.16 -5.19 11.88
C ASN A 192 13.36 -3.69 12.12
N ILE A 193 12.30 -2.95 12.48
CA ILE A 193 12.45 -1.55 12.91
C ILE A 193 13.13 -1.47 14.28
N PRO A 194 13.74 -0.32 14.64
CA PRO A 194 14.34 -0.13 15.96
C PRO A 194 13.38 -0.49 17.09
N ARG A 195 13.87 -1.24 18.10
CA ARG A 195 13.06 -1.71 19.24
C ARG A 195 12.30 -0.58 19.95
N ALA A 196 12.87 0.62 19.99
CA ALA A 196 12.22 1.81 20.56
C ALA A 196 10.89 2.17 19.88
N MET A 197 10.67 1.72 18.64
CA MET A 197 9.47 1.98 17.86
C MET A 197 8.44 0.84 17.89
N HIS A 198 8.74 -0.29 18.56
CA HIS A 198 7.82 -1.43 18.62
C HIS A 198 6.50 -1.10 19.33
N SER A 199 6.45 -0.06 20.16
CA SER A 199 5.21 0.44 20.79
C SER A 199 4.20 0.99 19.77
N HIS A 200 4.66 1.39 18.59
CA HIS A 200 3.79 1.81 17.49
C HIS A 200 3.20 0.62 16.70
N LEU A 201 3.63 -0.61 17.00
CA LEU A 201 3.11 -1.83 16.39
C LEU A 201 1.92 -2.38 17.21
N ASN A 202 0.89 -1.55 17.39
CA ASN A 202 -0.24 -1.83 18.28
C ASN A 202 -1.59 -2.04 17.57
N ASP A 203 -1.60 -2.06 16.24
CA ASP A 203 -2.81 -2.29 15.45
C ASP A 203 -3.16 -3.77 15.34
N ARG A 204 -4.46 -4.08 15.38
CA ARG A 204 -4.99 -5.41 15.07
C ARG A 204 -4.84 -5.72 13.58
N LEU A 205 -4.43 -6.94 13.25
CA LEU A 205 -4.34 -7.42 11.86
C LEU A 205 -5.69 -7.29 11.14
N GLU A 206 -6.77 -7.56 11.87
CA GLU A 206 -8.14 -7.52 11.38
C GLU A 206 -8.56 -6.10 10.95
N LEU A 207 -7.97 -5.04 11.51
CA LEU A 207 -8.25 -3.66 11.08
C LEU A 207 -7.88 -3.47 9.60
N ALA A 208 -6.66 -3.89 9.23
CA ALA A 208 -6.22 -3.81 7.84
C ALA A 208 -7.07 -4.71 6.93
N ALA A 209 -7.29 -5.96 7.33
CA ALA A 209 -8.09 -6.91 6.54
C ALA A 209 -9.52 -6.42 6.30
N ASN A 210 -10.20 -5.94 7.34
CA ASN A 210 -11.55 -5.40 7.25
C ASN A 210 -11.61 -4.13 6.41
N THR A 211 -10.57 -3.28 6.47
CA THR A 211 -10.47 -2.11 5.60
C THR A 211 -10.29 -2.52 4.13
N MET A 212 -9.53 -3.57 3.83
CA MET A 212 -9.42 -4.10 2.45
C MET A 212 -10.75 -4.66 1.95
N VAL A 213 -11.51 -5.35 2.81
CA VAL A 213 -12.88 -5.80 2.49
C VAL A 213 -13.80 -4.61 2.25
N TRP A 214 -13.76 -3.60 3.11
CA TRP A 214 -14.51 -2.36 2.94
C TRP A 214 -14.21 -1.74 1.58
N LEU A 215 -12.94 -1.54 1.21
CA LEU A 215 -12.53 -1.02 -0.10
C LEU A 215 -13.06 -1.83 -1.28
N SER A 216 -13.15 -3.15 -1.10
CA SER A 216 -13.50 -4.12 -2.14
C SER A 216 -15.00 -4.33 -2.34
N ARG A 217 -15.82 -3.93 -1.35
CA ARG A 217 -17.28 -4.17 -1.36
C ARG A 217 -18.00 -3.40 -2.47
N GLU A 218 -17.53 -2.19 -2.78
CA GLU A 218 -18.10 -1.30 -3.80
C GLU A 218 -16.99 -0.45 -4.42
N ARG A 219 -17.25 0.09 -5.61
CA ARG A 219 -16.27 0.91 -6.32
C ARG A 219 -16.05 2.25 -5.62
N ARG A 220 -14.79 2.60 -5.39
CA ARG A 220 -14.36 3.87 -4.78
C ARG A 220 -13.50 4.68 -5.73
N ASP A 221 -14.05 5.01 -6.89
CA ASP A 221 -13.32 5.73 -7.96
C ASP A 221 -12.69 7.04 -7.47
N TRP A 222 -13.31 7.70 -6.50
CA TRP A 222 -12.83 8.94 -5.89
C TRP A 222 -11.52 8.79 -5.08
N LEU A 223 -11.15 7.56 -4.71
CA LEU A 223 -9.85 7.23 -4.10
C LEU A 223 -8.77 6.88 -5.13
N SER A 224 -9.10 6.82 -6.42
CA SER A 224 -8.11 6.45 -7.43
C SER A 224 -6.94 7.45 -7.49
N GLY A 225 -5.73 6.91 -7.58
CA GLY A 225 -4.45 7.62 -7.52
C GLY A 225 -4.15 8.26 -6.16
N ARG A 226 -4.82 7.87 -5.07
CA ARG A 226 -4.64 8.47 -3.73
C ARG A 226 -4.04 7.49 -2.74
N PHE A 227 -3.44 8.07 -1.70
CA PHE A 227 -2.92 7.37 -0.54
C PHE A 227 -3.90 7.45 0.63
N ILE A 228 -4.15 6.34 1.31
CA ILE A 228 -4.92 6.29 2.57
C ILE A 228 -4.19 5.46 3.64
N THR A 229 -4.55 5.62 4.91
CA THR A 229 -4.14 4.72 6.00
C THR A 229 -5.37 4.00 6.55
N VAL A 230 -5.22 2.72 6.90
CA VAL A 230 -6.30 1.93 7.51
C VAL A 230 -6.66 2.39 8.92
N ASN A 231 -5.78 3.16 9.57
CA ASN A 231 -6.05 3.69 10.90
C ASN A 231 -7.12 4.78 10.88
N TRP A 232 -7.32 5.47 9.75
CA TRP A 232 -8.35 6.49 9.64
C TRP A 232 -9.76 5.91 9.81
N ASP A 233 -10.66 6.66 10.41
CA ASP A 233 -12.08 6.34 10.40
C ASP A 233 -12.62 6.46 8.96
N MET A 234 -13.09 5.33 8.43
CA MET A 234 -13.52 5.21 7.04
C MET A 234 -14.88 5.86 6.80
N GLU A 235 -15.71 6.04 7.84
CA GLU A 235 -16.97 6.77 7.74
C GLU A 235 -16.71 8.27 7.64
N GLU A 236 -15.84 8.79 8.51
CA GLU A 236 -15.36 10.18 8.42
C GLU A 236 -14.69 10.44 7.07
N LEU A 237 -13.84 9.51 6.60
CA LEU A 237 -13.19 9.61 5.30
C LEU A 237 -14.19 9.63 4.13
N GLU A 238 -15.27 8.83 4.17
CA GLU A 238 -16.34 8.89 3.18
C GLU A 238 -17.06 10.25 3.20
N ASN A 239 -17.30 10.81 4.39
CA ASN A 239 -17.90 12.14 4.54
C ASN A 239 -17.01 13.26 3.98
N MET A 240 -15.69 13.06 3.91
CA MET A 240 -14.74 14.00 3.30
C MET A 240 -14.65 13.92 1.76
N LYS A 241 -15.36 12.97 1.11
CA LYS A 241 -15.25 12.73 -0.35
C LYS A 241 -15.32 13.99 -1.20
N LYS A 242 -16.29 14.88 -0.91
CA LYS A 242 -16.48 16.13 -1.69
C LYS A 242 -15.25 17.03 -1.60
N GLU A 243 -14.71 17.21 -0.41
CA GLU A 243 -13.53 18.04 -0.17
C GLU A 243 -12.28 17.43 -0.82
N ILE A 244 -12.09 16.12 -0.66
CA ILE A 244 -10.95 15.38 -1.23
C ILE A 244 -10.90 15.54 -2.75
N LEU A 245 -12.06 15.48 -3.41
CA LEU A 245 -12.17 15.69 -4.85
C LEU A 245 -11.92 17.16 -5.24
N GLN A 246 -12.56 18.11 -4.55
CA GLN A 246 -12.45 19.54 -4.85
C GLN A 246 -11.02 20.08 -4.69
N ARG A 247 -10.31 19.63 -3.65
CA ARG A 247 -8.96 20.09 -3.32
C ARG A 247 -7.87 19.14 -3.82
N ASN A 248 -8.25 18.04 -4.45
CA ASN A 248 -7.34 16.98 -4.91
C ASN A 248 -6.39 16.48 -3.80
N LEU A 249 -6.94 16.26 -2.61
CA LEU A 249 -6.19 15.81 -1.42
C LEU A 249 -5.70 14.36 -1.60
N LEU A 250 -4.84 13.94 -0.66
CA LEU A 250 -4.32 12.57 -0.53
C LEU A 250 -3.40 12.12 -1.68
N LYS A 251 -2.79 13.09 -2.38
CA LYS A 251 -1.75 12.87 -3.39
C LYS A 251 -0.48 13.62 -2.99
N PHE A 252 0.69 13.13 -3.42
CA PHE A 252 1.95 13.77 -3.10
C PHE A 252 2.22 14.95 -4.02
N ARG A 253 2.27 16.16 -3.46
CA ARG A 253 2.48 17.41 -4.21
C ARG A 253 3.59 18.23 -3.56
N MET A 254 4.33 18.94 -4.40
CA MET A 254 5.24 19.98 -3.94
C MET A 254 4.41 21.15 -3.44
N THR A 255 4.76 21.68 -2.28
CA THR A 255 4.23 22.96 -1.81
C THR A 255 4.98 24.06 -2.53
N ILE A 256 4.27 24.88 -3.31
CA ILE A 256 4.80 26.00 -4.09
C ILE A 256 4.30 27.33 -3.54
#